data_AF-A0AA90ZK21-F1
#
_entry.id   AF-A0AA90ZK21-F1
#
_cell.length_a   1.000
_cell.length_b   1.000
_cell.length_c   1.000
_cell.angle_alpha   90.00
_cell.angle_beta   90.00
_cell.angle_gamma   90.00
#
_symmetry.space_group_name_H-M   'P 1'
#
loop_
_entity.id
_entity.type
_entity.pdbx_description
1 polymer ?
#
loop_
_entity_poly.entity_id
_entity_poly.type
_entity_poly.pdbx_seq_one_letter_code
_entity_poly.pdbx_strand_id
1 'polypeptide(L)'
;MYIHIFRRRFTPWGVDGTMVINGVIICGTVEHPNNYLPAGDYLIIPEPIKFKKKIGVEYKKKHHKKEKEFKTEIVEEYKTMPLILKDYSSSYPVSRKPYITAGVGPLALKHGSIVMGKSLMSGVVAYDGELFKKFCKKINELADENEQIDLHIKDLGEEEIPLKYLAFFPGKVL
;
A
#
# COMPACT_ATOMS: atom_id res chain seq x y z
N MET A 1 -11.53 2.65 12.60
CA MET A 1 -10.83 1.35 12.35
C MET A 1 -9.39 1.45 12.84
N TYR A 2 -8.88 0.43 13.56
CA TYR A 2 -7.52 0.45 14.13
C TYR A 2 -6.58 -0.51 13.41
N ILE A 3 -5.59 0.04 12.71
CA ILE A 3 -4.59 -0.72 11.96
C ILE A 3 -3.26 -0.62 12.69
N HIS A 4 -2.61 -1.75 12.91
CA HIS A 4 -1.25 -1.85 13.41
C HIS A 4 -0.37 -2.49 12.35
N ILE A 5 0.80 -1.90 12.12
CA ILE A 5 1.89 -2.55 11.39
C ILE A 5 3.04 -2.79 12.37
N PHE A 6 3.29 -4.06 12.65
CA PHE A 6 4.42 -4.48 13.48
C PHE A 6 5.59 -4.83 12.57
N ARG A 7 6.67 -4.04 12.61
CA ARG A 7 7.91 -4.31 11.88
C ARG A 7 8.74 -5.31 12.65
N ARG A 8 8.96 -6.45 12.01
CA ARG A 8 9.61 -7.62 12.60
C ARG A 8 11.09 -7.65 12.28
N ARG A 9 11.47 -7.37 11.03
CA ARG A 9 12.85 -7.49 10.56
C ARG A 9 13.22 -6.32 9.64
N PHE A 10 14.42 -5.79 9.83
CA PHE A 10 15.01 -4.77 8.97
C PHE A 10 16.15 -5.40 8.20
N THR A 11 15.99 -5.53 6.89
CA THR A 11 17.00 -6.15 6.03
C THR A 11 17.38 -5.22 4.88
N PRO A 12 18.49 -5.48 4.18
CA PRO A 12 18.84 -4.74 2.97
C PRO A 12 17.79 -4.84 1.85
N TRP A 13 16.87 -5.81 1.95
CA TRP A 13 15.85 -6.09 0.94
C TRP A 13 14.49 -5.47 1.26
N GLY A 14 14.26 -5.08 2.51
CA GLY A 14 13.04 -4.44 2.95
C GLY A 14 12.88 -4.43 4.46
N VAL A 15 11.89 -3.68 4.93
CA VAL A 15 11.40 -3.78 6.30
C VAL A 15 10.18 -4.68 6.29
N ASP A 16 10.33 -5.88 6.83
CA ASP A 16 9.27 -6.88 6.89
C ASP A 16 8.37 -6.61 8.10
N GLY A 17 7.06 -6.59 7.87
CA GLY A 17 6.09 -6.40 8.93
C GLY A 17 4.89 -7.33 8.81
N THR A 18 3.97 -7.16 9.75
CA THR A 18 2.67 -7.81 9.80
C THR A 18 1.60 -6.76 10.09
N MET A 19 0.56 -6.75 9.26
CA MET A 19 -0.61 -5.90 9.44
C MET A 19 -1.65 -6.62 10.28
N VAL A 20 -2.10 -5.93 11.33
CA VAL A 20 -3.16 -6.35 12.24
C VAL A 20 -4.25 -5.31 12.21
N ILE A 21 -5.50 -5.72 12.06
CA ILE A 21 -6.67 -4.83 12.01
C ILE A 21 -7.62 -5.23 13.13
N ASN A 22 -7.92 -4.32 14.05
CA ASN A 22 -8.80 -4.54 15.21
C ASN A 22 -8.43 -5.83 16.00
N GLY A 23 -7.13 -6.15 16.08
CA GLY A 23 -6.63 -7.35 16.78
C GLY A 23 -6.54 -8.62 15.92
N VAL A 24 -6.97 -8.59 14.66
CA VAL A 24 -6.89 -9.74 13.73
C VAL A 24 -5.71 -9.59 12.79
N ILE A 25 -4.86 -10.62 12.70
CA ILE A 25 -3.76 -10.67 11.73
C ILE A 25 -4.33 -10.81 10.32
N ILE A 26 -3.95 -9.89 9.43
CA ILE A 26 -4.47 -9.83 8.06
C ILE A 26 -3.47 -10.36 7.06
N CYS A 27 -2.29 -9.75 7.02
CA CYS A 27 -1.27 -10.08 6.03
C CYS A 27 0.12 -9.59 6.45
N GLY A 28 1.11 -9.97 5.67
CA GLY A 28 2.43 -9.36 5.74
C GLY A 28 2.45 -7.99 5.10
N THR A 29 3.44 -7.20 5.50
CA THR A 29 3.78 -5.93 4.85
C THR A 29 5.26 -5.87 4.56
N VAL A 30 5.64 -5.11 3.53
CA VAL A 30 7.04 -4.83 3.23
C VAL A 30 7.20 -3.37 2.84
N GLU A 31 8.21 -2.73 3.40
CA GLU A 31 8.57 -1.33 3.13
C GLU A 31 9.98 -1.21 2.56
N HIS A 32 10.27 -0.08 1.92
CA HIS A 32 11.58 0.16 1.32
C HIS A 32 12.66 0.20 2.41
N PRO A 33 13.81 -0.49 2.25
CA PRO A 33 14.82 -0.62 3.32
C PRO A 33 15.42 0.71 3.79
N ASN A 34 15.47 1.72 2.92
CA ASN A 34 16.03 3.05 3.23
C ASN A 34 15.01 4.19 3.16
N ASN A 35 13.74 3.90 2.86
CA ASN A 35 12.72 4.94 2.59
C ASN A 35 11.36 4.53 3.17
N TYR A 36 11.40 3.93 4.35
CA TYR A 36 10.24 3.56 5.16
C TYR A 36 9.86 4.73 6.08
N LEU A 37 8.62 4.74 6.58
CA LEU A 37 8.17 5.80 7.49
C LEU A 37 8.80 5.64 8.89
N PRO A 38 9.01 6.70 9.68
CA PRO A 38 9.34 6.49 11.09
C PRO A 38 8.22 5.72 11.82
N ALA A 39 8.54 5.01 12.90
CA ALA A 39 7.50 4.47 13.77
C ALA A 39 6.67 5.62 14.38
N GLY A 40 5.40 5.35 14.66
CA GLY A 40 4.47 6.33 15.23
C GLY A 40 3.04 6.19 14.72
N ASP A 41 2.27 7.23 14.98
CA ASP A 41 0.83 7.29 14.71
C ASP A 41 0.55 8.09 13.43
N TYR A 42 -0.38 7.57 12.64
CA TYR A 42 -0.73 8.05 11.32
C TYR A 42 -2.23 7.90 11.09
N LEU A 43 -2.75 8.61 10.09
CA LEU A 43 -4.11 8.43 9.58
C LEU A 43 -4.08 7.86 8.17
N ILE A 44 -5.11 7.08 7.83
CA ILE A 44 -5.36 6.65 6.46
C ILE A 44 -6.55 7.41 5.88
N ILE A 45 -6.35 8.02 4.71
CA ILE A 45 -7.43 8.65 3.95
C ILE A 45 -7.47 8.10 2.52
N PRO A 46 -8.66 7.84 1.95
CA PRO A 46 -8.79 7.54 0.54
C PRO A 46 -8.69 8.84 -0.27
N GLU A 47 -7.65 8.97 -1.10
CA GLU A 47 -7.56 10.06 -2.10
C GLU A 47 -7.41 9.50 -3.51
N PRO A 48 -8.02 10.14 -4.53
CA PRO A 48 -7.77 9.80 -5.92
C PRO A 48 -6.36 10.22 -6.34
N ILE A 49 -5.52 9.23 -6.68
CA ILE A 49 -4.18 9.47 -7.22
C ILE A 49 -4.20 9.29 -8.73
N LYS A 50 -3.51 10.20 -9.42
CA LYS A 50 -3.28 10.16 -10.87
C LYS A 50 -2.08 9.28 -11.20
N PHE A 51 -2.31 8.19 -11.92
CA PHE A 51 -1.29 7.31 -12.47
C PHE A 51 -1.13 7.54 -13.97
N LYS A 52 0.13 7.53 -14.44
CA LYS A 52 0.45 7.58 -15.87
C LYS A 52 0.77 6.16 -16.32
N LYS A 53 -0.10 5.58 -17.15
CA LYS A 53 0.07 4.25 -17.71
C LYS A 53 0.56 4.34 -19.14
N LYS A 54 1.68 3.66 -19.45
CA LYS A 54 2.18 3.52 -20.82
C LYS A 54 1.50 2.33 -21.48
N ILE A 55 0.81 2.55 -22.59
CA ILE A 55 0.10 1.52 -23.35
C ILE A 55 0.74 1.44 -24.74
N GLY A 56 1.03 0.22 -25.20
CA GLY A 56 1.45 -0.01 -26.58
C GLY A 56 0.21 -0.12 -27.49
N VAL A 57 0.09 0.79 -28.45
CA VAL A 57 -0.97 0.73 -29.47
C VAL A 57 -0.34 0.27 -30.78
N GLU A 58 -0.94 -0.75 -31.42
CA GLU A 58 -0.57 -1.17 -32.77
C GLU A 58 -1.31 -0.30 -33.80
N TYR A 59 -0.60 0.24 -34.79
CA TYR A 59 -1.21 0.92 -35.93
C TYR A 59 -0.69 0.35 -37.24
N LYS A 60 -1.59 0.33 -38.24
CA LYS A 60 -1.30 -0.14 -39.59
C LYS A 60 -1.00 1.05 -40.49
N LYS A 61 0.18 1.07 -41.13
CA LYS A 61 0.47 2.03 -42.22
C LYS A 61 -0.47 1.77 -43.40
N LYS A 62 -1.05 2.83 -43.97
CA LYS A 62 -2.00 2.78 -45.09
C LYS A 62 -1.37 2.58 -46.48
N HIS A 63 -0.05 2.43 -46.60
CA HIS A 63 0.60 2.29 -47.91
C HIS A 63 1.55 1.08 -47.97
N HIS A 64 1.15 0.11 -48.80
CA HIS A 64 1.90 -0.96 -49.48
C HIS A 64 2.94 -1.86 -48.77
N LYS A 65 3.20 -1.72 -47.46
CA LYS A 65 3.97 -2.71 -46.69
C LYS A 65 3.36 -2.86 -45.30
N LYS A 66 2.96 -4.09 -44.93
CA LYS A 66 2.42 -4.42 -43.59
C LYS A 66 3.56 -4.40 -42.55
N GLU A 67 4.09 -3.24 -42.24
CA GLU A 67 4.94 -3.06 -41.06
C GLU A 67 4.04 -2.66 -39.89
N LYS A 68 4.11 -3.43 -38.79
CA LYS A 68 3.49 -3.10 -37.51
C LYS A 68 4.41 -2.13 -36.78
N GLU A 69 3.93 -0.94 -36.46
CA GLU A 69 4.66 0.03 -35.65
C GLU A 69 3.95 0.19 -34.29
N PHE A 70 4.72 0.23 -33.20
CA PHE A 70 4.21 0.30 -31.82
C PHE A 70 4.40 1.72 -31.29
N LYS A 71 3.32 2.43 -30.93
CA LYS A 71 3.42 3.76 -30.24
C LYS A 71 3.16 3.46 -28.80
N THR A 72 3.93 4.14 -27.97
CA THR A 72 3.56 4.26 -26.58
C THR A 72 2.62 5.46 -26.45
N GLU A 73 1.37 5.21 -26.07
CA GLU A 73 0.46 6.26 -25.60
C GLU A 73 0.51 6.30 -24.07
N ILE A 74 0.43 7.52 -23.51
CA ILE A 74 0.35 7.72 -22.06
C ILE A 74 -1.12 7.99 -21.75
N VAL A 75 -1.77 7.05 -21.07
CA VAL A 75 -3.14 7.21 -20.58
C VAL A 75 -3.07 7.59 -19.10
N GLU A 76 -3.91 8.56 -18.73
CA GLU A 76 -4.05 9.01 -17.35
C GLU A 76 -5.18 8.22 -16.69
N GLU A 77 -4.86 7.50 -15.62
CA GLU A 77 -5.81 6.69 -14.85
C GLU A 77 -5.87 7.23 -13.42
N TYR A 78 -7.06 7.51 -12.92
CA TYR A 78 -7.26 7.89 -11.53
C TYR A 78 -7.66 6.66 -10.72
N LYS A 79 -6.95 6.41 -9.63
CA LYS A 79 -7.27 5.32 -8.71
C LYS A 79 -7.30 5.86 -7.29
N THR A 80 -8.38 5.61 -6.58
CA THR A 80 -8.49 5.90 -5.15
C THR A 80 -7.56 4.99 -4.38
N MET A 81 -6.65 5.59 -3.61
CA MET A 81 -5.61 4.89 -2.89
C MET A 81 -5.64 5.26 -1.41
N PRO A 82 -5.32 4.32 -0.51
CA PRO A 82 -5.22 4.56 0.92
C PRO A 82 -3.91 5.28 1.23
N LEU A 83 -3.97 6.62 1.29
CA LEU A 83 -2.83 7.46 1.64
C LEU A 83 -2.57 7.44 3.14
N ILE A 84 -1.31 7.49 3.52
CA ILE A 84 -0.85 7.60 4.90
C ILE A 84 -0.51 9.07 5.17
N LEU A 85 -1.07 9.63 6.24
CA LEU A 85 -0.82 11.00 6.68
C LEU A 85 -0.23 11.02 8.09
N LYS A 86 0.77 11.88 8.30
CA LYS A 86 1.31 12.23 9.62
C LYS A 86 0.88 13.65 9.95
N ASP A 87 0.26 13.86 11.12
CA ASP A 87 -0.17 15.15 11.70
C ASP A 87 -0.53 16.25 10.70
N TYR A 88 -1.81 16.37 10.28
CA TYR A 88 -2.48 17.48 9.57
C TYR A 88 -1.74 18.24 8.43
N SER A 89 -0.51 17.88 8.09
CA SER A 89 0.42 18.62 7.25
C SER A 89 0.25 18.13 5.83
N SER A 90 -0.84 18.59 5.22
CA SER A 90 -1.22 18.47 3.82
C SER A 90 -0.25 19.17 2.84
N SER A 91 0.98 19.49 3.25
CA SER A 91 1.89 20.35 2.49
C SER A 91 2.56 19.65 1.30
N TYR A 92 2.59 18.32 1.25
CA TYR A 92 3.14 17.57 0.12
C TYR A 92 2.10 17.37 -1.00
N PRO A 93 2.51 17.49 -2.28
CA PRO A 93 1.64 17.12 -3.39
C PRO A 93 1.25 15.64 -3.27
N VAL A 94 0.02 15.30 -3.69
CA VAL A 94 -0.56 13.95 -3.58
C VAL A 94 0.38 12.85 -4.09
N SER A 95 1.17 13.13 -5.13
CA SER A 95 2.16 12.20 -5.71
C SER A 95 3.35 11.86 -4.81
N ARG A 96 3.59 12.64 -3.75
CA ARG A 96 4.68 12.43 -2.77
C ARG A 96 4.17 11.96 -1.41
N LYS A 97 2.86 11.72 -1.26
CA LYS A 97 2.29 11.17 -0.04
C LYS A 97 2.51 9.64 -0.01
N PRO A 98 2.89 9.07 1.14
CA PRO A 98 2.96 7.61 1.30
C PRO A 98 1.58 6.99 1.12
N TYR A 99 1.52 5.76 0.62
CA TYR A 99 0.28 5.01 0.49
C TYR A 99 0.49 3.51 0.67
N ILE A 100 -0.61 2.79 0.93
CA ILE A 100 -0.61 1.33 0.96
C ILE A 100 -1.00 0.79 -0.42
N THR A 101 -0.28 -0.20 -0.91
CA THR A 101 -0.55 -0.83 -2.22
C THR A 101 -0.37 -2.34 -2.16
N ALA A 102 -0.99 -3.06 -3.10
CA ALA A 102 -0.54 -4.40 -3.45
C ALA A 102 0.72 -4.32 -4.34
N GLY A 103 1.60 -5.30 -4.22
CA GLY A 103 2.83 -5.41 -4.98
C GLY A 103 3.59 -6.69 -4.62
N VAL A 104 4.77 -6.87 -5.22
CA VAL A 104 5.63 -8.04 -4.96
C VAL A 104 6.77 -7.71 -3.99
N GLY A 105 7.22 -6.46 -3.96
CA GLY A 105 8.32 -6.04 -3.10
C GLY A 105 8.51 -4.52 -3.08
N PRO A 106 9.47 -4.03 -2.29
CA PRO A 106 9.47 -2.63 -1.88
C PRO A 106 10.47 -1.76 -2.63
N LEU A 107 11.37 -2.33 -3.44
CA LEU A 107 12.50 -1.61 -4.02
C LEU A 107 12.09 -0.50 -5.01
N ALA A 108 10.91 -0.61 -5.61
CA ALA A 108 10.34 0.44 -6.46
C ALA A 108 9.46 1.45 -5.68
N LEU A 109 9.20 1.20 -4.39
CA LEU A 109 8.37 2.07 -3.56
C LEU A 109 9.11 3.36 -3.22
N LYS A 110 8.33 4.43 -3.10
CA LYS A 110 8.83 5.76 -2.79
C LYS A 110 8.05 6.34 -1.62
N HIS A 111 8.67 7.31 -0.96
CA HIS A 111 8.03 8.22 0.00
C HIS A 111 7.41 7.51 1.21
N GLY A 112 7.97 6.38 1.67
CA GLY A 112 7.39 5.66 2.81
C GLY A 112 6.18 4.80 2.48
N SER A 113 5.91 4.53 1.19
CA SER A 113 4.81 3.66 0.80
C SER A 113 5.04 2.22 1.26
N ILE A 114 3.95 1.51 1.51
CA ILE A 114 3.94 0.17 2.12
C ILE A 114 3.26 -0.80 1.15
N VAL A 115 3.88 -1.95 0.92
CA VAL A 115 3.25 -3.04 0.18
C VAL A 115 2.61 -4.01 1.15
N MET A 116 1.37 -4.43 0.88
CA MET A 116 0.68 -5.49 1.62
C MET A 116 0.54 -6.76 0.76
N GLY A 117 0.65 -7.93 1.40
CA GLY A 117 0.50 -9.23 0.74
C GLY A 117 0.92 -10.39 1.63
N LYS A 118 0.85 -11.62 1.11
CA LYS A 118 1.31 -12.80 1.87
C LYS A 118 2.84 -12.83 1.91
N SER A 119 3.46 -12.77 3.08
CA SER A 119 4.93 -12.87 3.21
C SER A 119 5.44 -14.18 2.61
N LEU A 120 6.44 -14.08 1.73
CA LEU A 120 7.11 -15.24 1.12
C LEU A 120 8.53 -15.40 1.66
N MET A 121 9.31 -14.33 1.58
CA MET A 121 10.66 -14.22 2.11
C MET A 121 10.94 -12.75 2.47
N SER A 122 12.07 -12.47 3.10
CA SER A 122 12.41 -11.09 3.46
C SER A 122 12.44 -10.18 2.24
N GLY A 123 11.76 -9.04 2.32
CA GLY A 123 11.66 -8.09 1.22
C GLY A 123 10.66 -8.49 0.12
N VAL A 124 9.93 -9.62 0.25
CA VAL A 124 9.04 -10.13 -0.79
C VAL A 124 7.70 -10.63 -0.23
N VAL A 125 6.61 -10.14 -0.82
CA VAL A 125 5.26 -10.66 -0.59
C VAL A 125 4.65 -11.17 -1.90
N ALA A 126 3.76 -12.15 -1.78
CA ALA A 126 2.89 -12.52 -2.88
C ALA A 126 1.87 -11.40 -3.10
N TYR A 127 1.74 -10.99 -4.36
CA TYR A 127 0.69 -10.07 -4.77
C TYR A 127 -0.68 -10.67 -4.50
N ASP A 128 -1.48 -10.00 -3.68
CA ASP A 128 -2.87 -10.37 -3.40
C ASP A 128 -3.81 -9.23 -3.79
N GLY A 129 -4.30 -9.29 -5.02
CA GLY A 129 -5.20 -8.28 -5.57
C GLY A 129 -6.60 -8.34 -4.96
N GLU A 130 -7.05 -9.48 -4.44
CA GLU A 130 -8.37 -9.60 -3.82
C GLU A 130 -8.38 -9.01 -2.43
N LEU A 131 -7.37 -9.33 -1.62
CA LEU A 131 -7.19 -8.75 -0.30
C LEU A 131 -7.07 -7.23 -0.38
N PHE A 132 -6.25 -6.73 -1.31
CA PHE A 132 -6.09 -5.29 -1.49
C PHE A 132 -7.38 -4.60 -1.94
N LYS A 133 -8.17 -5.22 -2.83
CA LYS A 133 -9.49 -4.69 -3.22
C LYS A 133 -10.44 -4.62 -2.03
N LYS A 134 -10.50 -5.66 -1.19
CA LYS A 134 -11.30 -5.68 0.05
C LYS A 134 -10.87 -4.56 1.00
N PHE A 135 -9.56 -4.41 1.20
CA PHE A 135 -8.99 -3.33 2.00
C PHE A 135 -9.39 -1.94 1.50
N CYS A 136 -9.20 -1.64 0.21
CA CYS A 136 -9.63 -0.38 -0.39
C CYS A 136 -11.15 -0.15 -0.24
N LYS A 137 -11.97 -1.19 -0.45
CA LYS A 137 -13.43 -1.10 -0.29
C LYS A 137 -13.80 -0.72 1.13
N LYS A 138 -13.21 -1.39 2.13
CA LYS A 138 -13.45 -1.10 3.55
C LYS A 138 -13.07 0.33 3.92
N ILE A 139 -11.93 0.81 3.43
CA ILE A 139 -11.45 2.18 3.68
C ILE A 139 -12.41 3.22 3.09
N ASN A 140 -12.88 2.99 1.86
CA ASN A 140 -13.85 3.89 1.23
C ASN A 140 -15.18 3.91 2.00
N GLU A 141 -15.71 2.74 2.40
CA GLU A 141 -16.94 2.65 3.20
C GLU A 141 -16.82 3.43 4.52
N LEU A 142 -15.68 3.32 5.21
CA LEU A 142 -15.44 4.03 6.47
C LEU A 142 -15.29 5.54 6.25
N ALA A 143 -14.65 5.95 5.16
CA ALA A 143 -14.55 7.36 4.81
C ALA A 143 -15.92 7.96 4.46
N ASP A 144 -16.79 7.22 3.77
CA ASP A 144 -18.17 7.63 3.48
C ASP A 144 -19.00 7.77 4.78
N GLU A 145 -18.70 6.96 5.80
CA GLU A 145 -19.28 7.03 7.15
C GLU A 145 -18.63 8.13 8.03
N ASN A 146 -17.68 8.91 7.51
CA ASN A 146 -16.84 9.87 8.26
C ASN A 146 -16.10 9.24 9.45
N GLU A 147 -15.83 7.94 9.40
CA GLU A 147 -15.05 7.24 10.41
C GLU A 147 -13.55 7.42 10.17
N GLN A 148 -12.82 7.69 11.25
CA GLN A 148 -11.37 7.80 11.22
C GLN A 148 -10.71 6.40 11.15
N ILE A 149 -9.62 6.33 10.38
CA ILE A 149 -8.81 5.13 10.22
C ILE A 149 -7.41 5.42 10.76
N ASP A 150 -7.14 4.87 11.94
CA ASP A 150 -5.89 5.05 12.65
C ASP A 150 -4.89 3.98 12.21
N LEU A 151 -3.67 4.39 11.90
CA LEU A 151 -2.55 3.53 11.56
C LEU A 151 -1.41 3.73 12.56
N HIS A 152 -1.04 2.67 13.26
CA HIS A 152 0.06 2.65 14.21
C HIS A 152 1.20 1.78 13.67
N ILE A 153 2.36 2.38 13.43
CA ILE A 153 3.56 1.67 12.99
C ILE A 153 4.49 1.48 14.20
N LYS A 154 4.85 0.24 14.49
CA LYS A 154 5.68 -0.13 15.65
C LYS A 154 6.87 -0.97 15.22
N ASP A 155 8.06 -0.55 15.64
CA ASP A 155 9.30 -1.31 15.46
C ASP A 155 9.38 -2.33 16.60
N LEU A 156 9.16 -3.61 16.28
CA LEU A 156 9.19 -4.69 17.26
C LEU A 156 10.57 -5.35 17.31
N GLY A 157 11.16 -5.61 16.15
CA GLY A 157 12.43 -6.34 16.03
C GLY A 157 12.34 -7.84 16.34
N GLU A 158 11.14 -8.35 16.65
CA GLU A 158 10.85 -9.75 16.93
C GLU A 158 9.76 -10.25 15.97
N GLU A 159 9.69 -11.57 15.79
CA GLU A 159 8.71 -12.17 14.87
C GLU A 159 7.31 -12.29 15.44
N GLU A 160 7.20 -12.51 16.75
CA GLU A 160 5.93 -12.75 17.42
C GLU A 160 5.26 -11.43 17.79
N ILE A 161 3.97 -11.30 17.43
CA ILE A 161 3.17 -10.13 17.81
C ILE A 161 2.70 -10.32 19.26
N PRO A 162 2.95 -9.36 20.17
CA PRO A 162 2.52 -9.48 21.56
C PRO A 162 1.00 -9.66 21.67
N LEU A 163 0.56 -10.64 22.45
CA LEU A 163 -0.85 -11.03 22.60
C LEU A 163 -1.78 -9.87 22.98
N LYS A 164 -1.28 -8.86 23.70
CA LYS A 164 -2.02 -7.64 24.04
C LYS A 164 -2.55 -6.88 22.82
N TYR A 165 -1.91 -7.04 21.66
CA TYR A 165 -2.33 -6.43 20.40
C TYR A 165 -3.23 -7.32 19.56
N LEU A 166 -3.44 -8.57 19.98
CA LEU A 166 -4.34 -9.53 19.36
C LEU A 166 -5.64 -9.71 20.15
N ALA A 167 -5.81 -8.98 21.26
CA ALA A 167 -7.09 -8.86 21.93
C ALA A 167 -8.08 -8.21 20.96
N PHE A 168 -9.08 -9.00 20.53
CA PHE A 168 -10.07 -8.56 19.55
C PHE A 168 -10.77 -7.28 20.01
N PHE A 169 -10.72 -6.24 19.18
CA PHE A 169 -11.53 -5.05 19.38
C PHE A 169 -12.81 -5.19 18.57
N PRO A 170 -14.00 -4.90 19.14
CA PRO A 170 -15.25 -4.95 18.39
C PRO A 170 -15.19 -3.97 17.20
N GLY A 171 -15.33 -4.49 15.98
CA GLY A 171 -15.29 -3.71 14.75
C GLY A 171 -15.19 -4.57 13.49
N LYS A 172 -15.56 -4.02 12.32
CA LYS A 172 -15.44 -4.71 11.02
C LYS A 172 -13.95 -4.78 10.62
N VAL A 173 -13.47 -5.96 10.20
CA VAL A 173 -12.06 -6.23 9.92
C VAL A 173 -11.70 -5.94 8.45
N LEU A 174 -12.35 -6.60 7.50
CA LEU A 174 -12.22 -6.41 6.04
C LEU A 174 -13.51 -6.79 5.32
#